data_AF-A0A6G7X8A9-F1
#
_entry.id   AF-A0A6G7X8A9-F1
#
_cell.length_a   1.000
_cell.length_b   1.000
_cell.length_c   1.000
_cell.angle_alpha   90.00
_cell.angle_beta   90.00
_cell.angle_gamma   90.00
#
_symmetry.space_group_name_H-M   'P 1'
#
loop_
_entity.id
_entity.type
_entity.pdbx_description
1 polymer ?
#
loop_
_entity_poly.entity_id
_entity_poly.type
_entity_poly.pdbx_seq_one_letter_code
_entity_poly.pdbx_strand_id
1 'polypeptide(L)'
;MKKIIYILLIVFFSQPAAYGQKETSWWHFGYKSGLNFNSLSNATAADGTVVADMPEAIVGPLDTREGCFTVSTYDGKLLFSSDGSTVYDKNGNVMTNGTGLFGDFSATQSGIAIPKPGSLTEYYVITVPAMGGTAGSDGLRYSIVDISKTNNGSFGAVTSKNIIIKAGYVYENISAVPNANGKDYWLIHRSDKTFYIYAVTSTGINTTPHFTLASANIFLGGPQGEVIISSDYKKIVSVNWGGKQVISADFNPATGVISDIRTLECPYQTYGGTFSPNGKYIYIGTGFENGGRLYSNTWDNLRSGATLIYLASGFANIRAAMDKRLYGIQCSIVTSAEIPTKNLAVVMNPDDGGSIIKYFPDYLKNTAALGLPTFATGFIRIIPKEQPFACAANRRTYSVEVDLSGGNIPSRLEWNFGDGTPVINQAVSSTQSKYSKVHSYNDAGMYTITITPYKGDGTALPPITMLANIVYCSLKSNNMTRSDLHNSKQMMQ
;
A
#
# COMPACT_ATOMS: atom_id res chain seq x y z
N MET A 1 48.29 9.30 -1.08
CA MET A 1 47.37 9.17 0.08
C MET A 1 46.32 10.28 0.13
N LYS A 2 46.66 11.58 -0.03
CA LYS A 2 45.66 12.68 -0.02
C LYS A 2 44.56 12.57 -1.09
N LYS A 3 44.87 12.11 -2.33
CA LYS A 3 43.87 11.92 -3.40
C LYS A 3 42.85 10.79 -3.13
N ILE A 4 43.20 9.78 -2.33
CA ILE A 4 42.29 8.69 -1.95
C ILE A 4 41.28 9.17 -0.88
N ILE A 5 41.71 10.09 -0.01
CA ILE A 5 40.83 10.70 1.01
C ILE A 5 39.74 11.58 0.35
N TYR A 6 40.07 12.32 -0.71
CA TYR A 6 39.07 13.14 -1.43
C TYR A 6 38.05 12.30 -2.20
N ILE A 7 38.45 11.13 -2.75
CA ILE A 7 37.52 10.20 -3.41
C ILE A 7 36.59 9.55 -2.38
N LEU A 8 37.09 9.20 -1.18
CA LEU A 8 36.28 8.69 -0.08
C LEU A 8 35.29 9.72 0.49
N LEU A 9 35.66 11.01 0.52
CA LEU A 9 34.78 12.10 0.98
C LEU A 9 33.66 12.42 -0.03
N ILE A 10 33.91 12.32 -1.34
CA ILE A 10 32.88 12.52 -2.36
C ILE A 10 31.84 11.39 -2.35
N VAL A 11 32.25 10.15 -2.07
CA VAL A 11 31.33 9.00 -1.97
C VAL A 11 30.45 9.06 -0.70
N PHE A 12 30.91 9.71 0.38
CA PHE A 12 30.11 9.89 1.61
C PHE A 12 29.08 11.03 1.53
N PHE A 13 29.28 12.03 0.67
CA PHE A 13 28.33 13.14 0.47
C PHE A 13 27.32 12.92 -0.66
N SER A 14 27.45 11.84 -1.43
CA SER A 14 26.46 11.40 -2.41
C SER A 14 25.68 10.18 -1.91
N GLN A 15 25.06 10.26 -0.74
CA GLN A 15 23.98 9.33 -0.45
C GLN A 15 22.75 9.81 -1.23
N PRO A 16 22.27 9.09 -2.26
CA PRO A 16 20.95 9.39 -2.80
C PRO A 16 19.98 9.28 -1.62
N ALA A 17 19.22 10.35 -1.35
CA ALA A 17 18.09 10.28 -0.44
C ALA A 17 17.24 9.08 -0.88
N ALA A 18 17.23 8.02 -0.08
CA ALA A 18 16.42 6.86 -0.34
C ALA A 18 14.96 7.32 -0.22
N TYR A 19 14.31 7.57 -1.36
CA TYR A 19 12.88 7.82 -1.38
C TYR A 19 12.21 6.52 -0.95
N GLY A 20 11.67 6.51 0.26
CA GLY A 20 10.77 5.45 0.72
C GLY A 20 9.54 5.35 -0.18
N GLN A 21 8.92 4.18 -0.19
CA GLN A 21 7.65 3.84 -0.86
C GLN A 21 6.55 4.79 -0.36
N LYS A 22 5.93 5.59 -1.25
CA LYS A 22 4.95 6.63 -0.90
C LYS A 22 3.49 6.22 -1.15
N GLU A 23 3.22 4.95 -1.45
CA GLU A 23 1.88 4.41 -1.71
C GLU A 23 0.98 4.54 -0.47
N THR A 24 1.58 4.52 0.72
CA THR A 24 0.93 4.74 2.01
C THR A 24 1.21 6.14 2.57
N SER A 25 1.57 7.11 1.72
CA SER A 25 1.90 8.47 2.18
C SER A 25 0.68 9.30 2.57
N TRP A 26 -0.52 8.89 2.14
CA TRP A 26 -1.78 9.55 2.46
C TRP A 26 -2.61 8.66 3.37
N TRP A 27 -2.98 9.20 4.52
CA TRP A 27 -3.85 8.54 5.47
C TRP A 27 -5.08 9.41 5.64
N HIS A 28 -6.22 8.99 5.08
CA HIS A 28 -7.52 9.57 5.39
C HIS A 28 -8.27 8.65 6.35
N PHE A 29 -8.79 9.19 7.46
CA PHE A 29 -9.49 8.43 8.49
C PHE A 29 -10.31 9.34 9.40
N GLY A 30 -11.15 8.73 10.25
CA GLY A 30 -11.90 9.45 11.27
C GLY A 30 -12.94 10.42 10.69
N TYR A 31 -13.22 11.48 11.46
CA TYR A 31 -14.22 12.49 11.15
C TYR A 31 -13.56 13.65 10.38
N LYS A 32 -13.26 13.43 9.10
CA LYS A 32 -12.54 14.34 8.19
C LYS A 32 -11.11 14.62 8.64
N SER A 33 -10.42 13.62 9.17
CA SER A 33 -9.04 13.73 9.65
C SER A 33 -8.06 13.00 8.73
N GLY A 34 -6.76 13.18 8.97
CA GLY A 34 -5.74 12.48 8.23
C GLY A 34 -4.30 12.95 8.48
N LEU A 35 -3.37 12.21 7.88
CA LEU A 35 -1.93 12.49 7.88
C LEU A 35 -1.38 12.42 6.44
N ASN A 36 -0.48 13.34 6.09
CA ASN A 36 0.24 13.37 4.83
C ASN A 36 1.75 13.29 5.07
N PHE A 37 2.36 12.18 4.67
CA PHE A 37 3.79 11.90 4.82
C PHE A 37 4.64 12.46 3.66
N ASN A 38 4.04 13.18 2.70
CA ASN A 38 4.80 13.90 1.68
C ASN A 38 5.29 15.27 2.14
N SER A 39 4.68 15.80 3.19
CA SER A 39 4.95 17.12 3.76
C SER A 39 5.31 16.90 5.22
N LEU A 40 6.56 17.17 5.56
CA LEU A 40 7.12 16.85 6.87
C LEU A 40 7.56 18.13 7.57
N SER A 41 7.32 18.20 8.88
CA SER A 41 7.73 19.32 9.72
C SER A 41 8.13 18.84 11.11
N ASN A 42 8.81 19.70 11.87
CA ASN A 42 9.10 19.39 13.26
C ASN A 42 7.84 19.62 14.11
N ALA A 43 7.59 18.74 15.08
CA ALA A 43 6.54 18.91 16.07
C ALA A 43 7.07 18.71 17.48
N THR A 44 6.53 19.46 18.44
CA THR A 44 6.89 19.34 19.85
C THR A 44 5.94 18.36 20.53
N ALA A 45 6.48 17.30 21.13
CA ALA A 45 5.72 16.34 21.91
C ALA A 45 5.33 16.92 23.28
N ALA A 46 4.39 16.27 23.97
CA ALA A 46 3.89 16.69 25.29
C ALA A 46 4.98 16.82 26.36
N ASP A 47 6.09 16.08 26.23
CA ASP A 47 7.24 16.14 27.13
C ASP A 47 8.26 17.24 26.77
N GLY A 48 7.93 18.11 25.80
CA GLY A 48 8.78 19.19 25.33
C GLY A 48 9.84 18.78 24.31
N THR A 49 9.96 17.49 23.97
CA THR A 49 10.92 17.05 22.95
C THR A 49 10.48 17.44 21.55
N VAL A 50 11.39 18.01 20.76
CA VAL A 50 11.16 18.31 19.35
C VAL A 50 11.44 17.05 18.54
N VAL A 51 10.42 16.54 17.86
CA VAL A 51 10.50 15.39 16.97
C VAL A 51 10.51 15.89 15.53
N ALA A 52 11.56 15.54 14.80
CA ALA A 52 11.72 15.90 13.40
C ALA A 52 10.84 15.05 12.48
N ASP A 53 10.63 15.58 11.27
CA ASP A 53 10.04 14.86 10.14
C ASP A 53 8.64 14.29 10.41
N MET A 54 7.83 14.92 11.25
CA MET A 54 6.46 14.49 11.55
C MET A 54 5.52 14.78 10.36
N PRO A 55 4.54 13.90 10.07
CA PRO A 55 3.65 14.05 8.92
C PRO A 55 2.66 15.19 9.11
N GLU A 56 2.39 15.96 8.06
CA GLU A 56 1.40 17.02 8.11
C GLU A 56 0.00 16.48 8.47
N ALA A 57 -0.66 17.07 9.47
CA ALA A 57 -2.08 16.82 9.73
C ALA A 57 -2.93 17.47 8.63
N ILE A 58 -3.86 16.70 8.04
CA ILE A 58 -4.69 17.12 6.91
C ILE A 58 -6.18 16.95 7.20
N VAL A 59 -7.02 17.50 6.32
CA VAL A 59 -8.47 17.29 6.33
C VAL A 59 -8.81 16.38 5.14
N GLY A 60 -9.31 15.17 5.44
CA GLY A 60 -9.73 14.19 4.43
C GLY A 60 -11.23 14.24 4.15
N PRO A 61 -11.72 13.53 3.11
CA PRO A 61 -13.14 13.50 2.74
C PRO A 61 -13.96 12.49 3.57
N LEU A 62 -13.31 11.59 4.30
CA LEU A 62 -13.97 10.50 5.01
C LEU A 62 -14.65 11.00 6.28
N ASP A 63 -15.78 10.38 6.62
CA ASP A 63 -16.52 10.59 7.85
C ASP A 63 -16.89 9.22 8.44
N THR A 64 -15.91 8.59 9.10
CA THR A 64 -15.99 7.19 9.53
C THR A 64 -15.47 7.01 10.95
N ARG A 65 -16.07 6.07 11.68
CA ARG A 65 -15.69 5.73 13.06
C ARG A 65 -14.46 4.82 13.07
N GLU A 66 -14.47 3.83 12.18
CA GLU A 66 -13.52 2.74 12.16
C GLU A 66 -12.90 2.62 10.75
N GLY A 67 -13.24 1.57 10.02
CA GLY A 67 -12.59 1.15 8.81
C GLY A 67 -12.53 2.23 7.72
N CYS A 68 -11.36 2.31 7.12
CA CYS A 68 -11.11 3.05 5.91
C CYS A 68 -9.93 2.45 5.15
N PHE A 69 -9.73 2.89 3.91
CA PHE A 69 -8.53 2.63 3.13
C PHE A 69 -8.23 3.82 2.22
N THR A 70 -6.94 4.03 1.95
CA THR A 70 -6.45 5.11 1.08
C THR A 70 -5.47 4.53 0.09
N VAL A 71 -5.50 5.04 -1.15
CA VAL A 71 -4.61 4.60 -2.22
C VAL A 71 -3.86 5.81 -2.76
N SER A 72 -2.54 5.70 -2.79
CA SER A 72 -1.66 6.65 -3.45
C SER A 72 -0.84 5.95 -4.52
N THR A 73 -0.32 6.72 -5.46
CA THR A 73 0.74 6.28 -6.35
C THR A 73 2.06 6.08 -5.59
N TYR A 74 3.01 5.41 -6.23
CA TYR A 74 4.36 5.21 -5.69
C TYR A 74 5.14 6.51 -5.42
N ASP A 75 4.80 7.59 -6.13
CA ASP A 75 5.39 8.92 -5.93
C ASP A 75 4.61 9.76 -4.90
N GLY A 76 3.62 9.18 -4.24
CA GLY A 76 2.89 9.78 -3.14
C GLY A 76 1.77 10.73 -3.57
N LYS A 77 1.24 10.56 -4.77
CA LYS A 77 0.03 11.30 -5.19
C LYS A 77 -1.19 10.51 -4.78
N LEU A 78 -2.10 11.15 -4.05
CA LEU A 78 -3.38 10.57 -3.72
C LEU A 78 -4.13 10.18 -5.00
N LEU A 79 -4.70 8.98 -5.03
CA LEU A 79 -5.58 8.50 -6.08
C LEU A 79 -7.03 8.54 -5.61
N PHE A 80 -7.32 7.89 -4.48
CA PHE A 80 -8.64 7.85 -3.86
C PHE A 80 -8.58 7.38 -2.41
N SER A 81 -9.66 7.61 -1.69
CA SER A 81 -9.88 7.09 -0.33
C SER A 81 -11.34 6.66 -0.16
N SER A 82 -11.60 5.74 0.76
CA SER A 82 -12.95 5.24 1.02
C SER A 82 -13.09 4.77 2.46
N ASP A 83 -14.31 4.86 2.96
CA ASP A 83 -14.79 4.26 4.22
C ASP A 83 -15.41 2.87 3.99
N GLY A 84 -15.37 2.34 2.77
CA GLY A 84 -16.00 1.08 2.37
C GLY A 84 -17.41 1.24 1.79
N SER A 85 -18.14 2.31 2.09
CA SER A 85 -19.47 2.59 1.56
C SER A 85 -19.45 3.60 0.40
N THR A 86 -18.50 4.55 0.44
CA THR A 86 -18.31 5.60 -0.57
C THR A 86 -16.85 5.72 -1.00
N VAL A 87 -16.59 5.79 -2.31
CA VAL A 87 -15.25 6.05 -2.88
C VAL A 87 -15.13 7.52 -3.28
N TYR A 88 -14.16 8.20 -2.69
CA TYR A 88 -13.81 9.59 -2.97
C TYR A 88 -12.53 9.67 -3.79
N ASP A 89 -12.54 10.51 -4.82
CA ASP A 89 -11.38 10.77 -5.64
C ASP A 89 -10.31 11.62 -4.93
N LYS A 90 -9.19 11.83 -5.61
CA LYS A 90 -8.05 12.61 -5.13
C LYS A 90 -8.36 14.06 -4.72
N ASN A 91 -9.49 14.62 -5.17
CA ASN A 91 -9.94 15.97 -4.82
C ASN A 91 -10.98 15.95 -3.68
N GLY A 92 -11.31 14.77 -3.16
CA GLY A 92 -12.34 14.60 -2.13
C GLY A 92 -13.76 14.59 -2.69
N ASN A 93 -13.95 14.56 -4.02
CA ASN A 93 -15.28 14.41 -4.61
C ASN A 93 -15.68 12.94 -4.66
N VAL A 94 -16.97 12.65 -4.53
CA VAL A 94 -17.48 11.28 -4.73
C VAL A 94 -17.26 10.86 -6.18
N MET A 95 -16.63 9.70 -6.40
CA MET A 95 -16.44 9.14 -7.74
C MET A 95 -17.78 8.85 -8.41
N THR A 96 -17.80 8.85 -9.75
CA THR A 96 -18.99 8.39 -10.49
C THR A 96 -19.35 6.96 -10.07
N ASN A 97 -20.62 6.74 -9.69
CA ASN A 97 -21.11 5.47 -9.15
C ASN A 97 -20.41 5.03 -7.84
N GLY A 98 -19.76 5.96 -7.14
CA GLY A 98 -18.90 5.72 -5.97
C GLY A 98 -19.62 5.46 -4.65
N THR A 99 -20.94 5.64 -4.55
CA THR A 99 -21.73 5.40 -3.32
C THR A 99 -22.40 4.03 -3.33
N GLY A 100 -22.94 3.57 -2.20
CA GLY A 100 -23.74 2.34 -2.11
C GLY A 100 -22.91 1.08 -2.30
N LEU A 101 -21.64 1.13 -1.91
CA LEU A 101 -20.82 -0.06 -1.70
C LEU A 101 -21.17 -0.69 -0.35
N PHE A 102 -20.91 -1.99 -0.19
CA PHE A 102 -21.33 -2.77 0.99
C PHE A 102 -20.25 -2.89 2.08
N GLY A 103 -19.40 -1.87 2.21
CA GLY A 103 -18.60 -1.68 3.41
C GLY A 103 -19.37 -0.86 4.43
N ASP A 104 -18.86 -0.76 5.65
CA ASP A 104 -19.54 -0.03 6.73
C ASP A 104 -18.55 0.77 7.58
N PHE A 105 -18.95 1.99 7.96
CA PHE A 105 -18.16 2.90 8.79
C PHE A 105 -17.84 2.35 10.19
N SER A 106 -18.61 1.35 10.65
CA SER A 106 -18.45 0.69 11.95
C SER A 106 -17.71 -0.65 11.85
N ALA A 107 -17.28 -1.08 10.66
CA ALA A 107 -16.44 -2.26 10.53
C ALA A 107 -14.97 -1.93 10.88
N THR A 108 -14.34 -2.73 11.74
CA THR A 108 -12.92 -2.58 12.12
C THR A 108 -12.01 -2.36 10.90
N GLN A 109 -12.12 -3.21 9.88
CA GLN A 109 -11.60 -2.95 8.53
C GLN A 109 -12.78 -3.00 7.56
N SER A 110 -13.17 -1.86 7.00
CA SER A 110 -14.35 -1.74 6.12
C SER A 110 -14.06 -2.09 4.66
N GLY A 111 -12.79 -2.27 4.31
CA GLY A 111 -12.39 -2.66 2.97
C GLY A 111 -10.89 -2.53 2.72
N ILE A 112 -10.52 -2.88 1.50
CA ILE A 112 -9.15 -2.80 1.01
C ILE A 112 -9.15 -2.64 -0.51
N ALA A 113 -8.21 -1.85 -1.03
CA ALA A 113 -8.03 -1.65 -2.46
C ALA A 113 -6.78 -2.38 -2.96
N ILE A 114 -6.93 -3.17 -4.02
CA ILE A 114 -5.88 -3.98 -4.64
C ILE A 114 -5.79 -3.59 -6.11
N PRO A 115 -4.61 -3.26 -6.67
CA PRO A 115 -4.45 -3.10 -8.11
C PRO A 115 -4.96 -4.33 -8.84
N LYS A 116 -5.83 -4.15 -9.84
CA LYS A 116 -6.34 -5.26 -10.63
C LYS A 116 -5.20 -5.84 -11.48
N PRO A 117 -4.84 -7.13 -11.33
CA PRO A 117 -3.78 -7.73 -12.13
C PRO A 117 -4.02 -7.54 -13.62
N GLY A 118 -2.97 -7.18 -14.37
CA GLY A 118 -3.06 -6.92 -15.81
C GLY A 118 -3.71 -5.58 -16.19
N SER A 119 -4.05 -4.73 -15.22
CA SER A 119 -4.56 -3.37 -15.48
C SER A 119 -3.63 -2.31 -14.92
N LEU A 120 -3.47 -1.24 -15.68
CA LEU A 120 -2.73 -0.05 -15.28
C LEU A 120 -3.64 1.06 -14.77
N THR A 121 -4.94 0.88 -14.67
CA THR A 121 -5.85 1.95 -14.22
C THR A 121 -6.96 1.45 -13.32
N GLU A 122 -7.07 0.13 -13.12
CA GLU A 122 -8.15 -0.44 -12.33
C GLU A 122 -7.67 -1.01 -11.01
N TYR A 123 -8.56 -0.92 -10.01
CA TYR A 123 -8.40 -1.50 -8.69
C TYR A 123 -9.63 -2.34 -8.37
N TYR A 124 -9.41 -3.51 -7.76
CA TYR A 124 -10.44 -4.18 -7.00
C TYR A 124 -10.57 -3.48 -5.64
N VAL A 125 -11.75 -2.98 -5.35
CA VAL A 125 -12.14 -2.47 -4.02
C VAL A 125 -12.98 -3.53 -3.35
N ILE A 126 -12.39 -4.21 -2.36
CA ILE A 126 -13.07 -5.22 -1.55
C ILE A 126 -13.71 -4.50 -0.37
N THR A 127 -14.96 -4.84 -0.07
CA THR A 127 -15.74 -4.20 1.00
C THR A 127 -16.14 -5.23 2.04
N VAL A 128 -16.11 -4.81 3.29
CA VAL A 128 -16.39 -5.63 4.46
C VAL A 128 -17.51 -4.95 5.27
N PRO A 129 -18.67 -5.58 5.44
CA PRO A 129 -19.75 -5.01 6.24
C PRO A 129 -19.46 -5.14 7.74
N ALA A 130 -20.13 -4.29 8.54
CA ALA A 130 -20.17 -4.46 10.00
C ALA A 130 -21.23 -5.51 10.40
N MET A 131 -20.96 -6.26 11.46
CA MET A 131 -21.96 -7.23 11.97
C MET A 131 -22.95 -6.50 12.90
N GLY A 132 -24.23 -6.45 12.54
CA GLY A 132 -25.25 -5.89 13.45
C GLY A 132 -26.48 -5.23 12.81
N GLY A 133 -26.57 -5.15 11.48
CA GLY A 133 -27.74 -4.61 10.77
C GLY A 133 -28.11 -5.42 9.51
N THR A 134 -29.00 -4.88 8.66
CA THR A 134 -29.34 -5.48 7.36
C THR A 134 -28.12 -5.67 6.45
N ALA A 135 -27.03 -4.91 6.67
CA ALA A 135 -25.77 -5.01 5.96
C ALA A 135 -24.91 -6.24 6.35
N GLY A 136 -25.12 -6.82 7.55
CA GLY A 136 -24.28 -7.92 8.05
C GLY A 136 -24.39 -9.21 7.23
N SER A 137 -25.46 -9.37 6.44
CA SER A 137 -25.68 -10.50 5.52
C SER A 137 -25.19 -10.26 4.10
N ASP A 138 -24.71 -9.04 3.76
CA ASP A 138 -24.22 -8.71 2.42
C ASP A 138 -22.96 -9.51 2.06
N GLY A 139 -22.19 -9.87 3.09
CA GLY A 139 -20.96 -10.65 3.00
C GLY A 139 -19.80 -9.89 2.33
N LEU A 140 -18.71 -10.59 2.03
CA LEU A 140 -17.58 -9.98 1.34
C LEU A 140 -17.90 -9.76 -0.14
N ARG A 141 -17.61 -8.55 -0.61
CA ARG A 141 -17.89 -8.12 -1.98
C ARG A 141 -16.70 -7.39 -2.58
N TYR A 142 -16.65 -7.30 -3.90
CA TYR A 142 -15.75 -6.37 -4.57
C TYR A 142 -16.44 -5.52 -5.63
N SER A 143 -15.80 -4.38 -5.89
CA SER A 143 -16.13 -3.44 -6.95
C SER A 143 -14.88 -3.18 -7.79
N ILE A 144 -15.03 -2.68 -9.01
CA ILE A 144 -13.92 -2.25 -9.86
C ILE A 144 -13.94 -0.72 -9.93
N VAL A 145 -12.85 -0.11 -9.48
CA VAL A 145 -12.60 1.33 -9.62
C VAL A 145 -11.62 1.52 -10.78
N ASP A 146 -12.00 2.29 -11.80
CA ASP A 146 -11.11 2.70 -12.89
C ASP A 146 -10.74 4.17 -12.72
N ILE A 147 -9.48 4.44 -12.35
CA ILE A 147 -8.96 5.79 -12.10
C ILE A 147 -8.70 6.59 -13.38
N SER A 148 -8.84 6.00 -14.57
CA SER A 148 -8.67 6.71 -15.85
C SER A 148 -9.90 7.49 -16.27
N LYS A 149 -11.07 7.19 -15.69
CA LYS A 149 -12.33 7.86 -16.05
C LYS A 149 -12.36 9.27 -15.48
N THR A 150 -13.02 10.18 -16.18
CA THR A 150 -13.29 11.53 -15.70
C THR A 150 -14.71 11.91 -16.07
N ASN A 151 -15.47 12.43 -15.11
CA ASN A 151 -16.85 12.84 -15.34
C ASN A 151 -17.22 14.03 -14.45
N ASN A 152 -17.69 15.12 -15.05
CA ASN A 152 -18.15 16.32 -14.34
C ASN A 152 -17.19 16.82 -13.24
N GLY A 153 -15.88 16.78 -13.49
CA GLY A 153 -14.85 17.23 -12.55
C GLY A 153 -14.42 16.20 -11.50
N SER A 154 -15.07 15.03 -11.42
CA SER A 154 -14.60 13.89 -10.63
C SER A 154 -13.61 13.01 -11.41
N PHE A 155 -12.62 12.48 -10.70
CA PHE A 155 -11.58 11.59 -11.22
C PHE A 155 -11.82 10.16 -10.76
N GLY A 156 -11.92 9.24 -11.70
CA GLY A 156 -12.23 7.84 -11.48
C GLY A 156 -13.73 7.54 -11.47
N ALA A 157 -14.06 6.26 -11.67
CA ALA A 157 -15.43 5.76 -11.59
C ALA A 157 -15.46 4.32 -11.09
N VAL A 158 -16.52 3.96 -10.37
CA VAL A 158 -16.84 2.55 -10.08
C VAL A 158 -17.56 1.97 -11.28
N THR A 159 -16.88 1.10 -12.04
CA THR A 159 -17.38 0.54 -13.31
C THR A 159 -18.14 -0.78 -13.12
N SER A 160 -17.96 -1.45 -12.00
CA SER A 160 -18.72 -2.64 -11.57
C SER A 160 -18.75 -2.64 -10.06
N LYS A 161 -19.87 -3.05 -9.44
CA LYS A 161 -20.03 -2.93 -7.99
C LYS A 161 -20.68 -4.14 -7.32
N ASN A 162 -20.31 -4.36 -6.06
CA ASN A 162 -20.91 -5.32 -5.13
C ASN A 162 -20.97 -6.77 -5.66
N ILE A 163 -19.95 -7.19 -6.40
CA ILE A 163 -19.80 -8.57 -6.87
C ILE A 163 -19.40 -9.45 -5.69
N ILE A 164 -20.05 -10.60 -5.53
CA ILE A 164 -19.91 -11.46 -4.35
C ILE A 164 -18.57 -12.22 -4.33
N ILE A 165 -17.93 -12.24 -3.16
CA ILE A 165 -16.79 -13.12 -2.81
C ILE A 165 -17.24 -14.16 -1.80
N LYS A 166 -17.93 -13.74 -0.74
CA LYS A 166 -18.45 -14.63 0.29
C LYS A 166 -19.83 -14.15 0.71
N ALA A 167 -20.83 -15.00 0.60
CA ALA A 167 -22.19 -14.71 1.06
C ALA A 167 -22.32 -14.85 2.59
N GLY A 168 -23.30 -14.15 3.15
CA GLY A 168 -23.69 -14.28 4.55
C GLY A 168 -22.73 -13.58 5.51
N TYR A 169 -22.84 -13.94 6.79
CA TYR A 169 -22.10 -13.28 7.85
C TYR A 169 -20.58 -13.45 7.72
N VAL A 170 -19.88 -12.33 7.87
CA VAL A 170 -18.43 -12.19 7.81
C VAL A 170 -17.96 -11.32 8.97
N TYR A 171 -16.70 -11.48 9.37
CA TYR A 171 -16.09 -10.65 10.41
C TYR A 171 -15.43 -9.41 9.79
N GLU A 172 -15.11 -8.42 10.60
CA GLU A 172 -14.72 -7.08 10.15
C GLU A 172 -13.22 -6.96 9.83
N ASN A 173 -12.70 -7.94 9.09
CA ASN A 173 -11.27 -8.01 8.77
C ASN A 173 -11.00 -8.38 7.34
N ILE A 174 -9.91 -7.85 6.83
CA ILE A 174 -9.43 -8.15 5.49
C ILE A 174 -7.95 -7.78 5.38
N SER A 175 -7.19 -8.57 4.64
CA SER A 175 -5.85 -8.20 4.22
C SER A 175 -5.58 -8.73 2.83
N ALA A 176 -4.57 -8.17 2.16
CA ALA A 176 -4.11 -8.72 0.89
C ALA A 176 -2.60 -8.60 0.76
N VAL A 177 -2.04 -9.61 0.11
CA VAL A 177 -0.61 -9.80 -0.05
C VAL A 177 -0.32 -10.27 -1.48
N PRO A 178 0.91 -10.08 -1.97
CA PRO A 178 1.26 -10.46 -3.33
C PRO A 178 1.38 -11.98 -3.42
N ASN A 179 0.95 -12.52 -4.56
CA ASN A 179 1.32 -13.87 -4.93
C ASN A 179 2.78 -13.87 -5.41
N ALA A 180 3.53 -14.92 -5.07
CA ALA A 180 4.91 -15.07 -5.54
C ALA A 180 5.04 -15.14 -7.07
N ASN A 181 3.96 -15.30 -7.83
CA ASN A 181 3.98 -15.21 -9.30
C ASN A 181 4.27 -13.79 -9.83
N GLY A 182 4.27 -12.76 -8.96
CA GLY A 182 4.61 -11.38 -9.30
C GLY A 182 3.53 -10.63 -10.10
N LYS A 183 2.30 -11.17 -10.14
CA LYS A 183 1.17 -10.57 -10.85
C LYS A 183 -0.11 -10.53 -9.99
N ASP A 184 -0.44 -11.65 -9.38
CA ASP A 184 -1.71 -11.87 -8.68
C ASP A 184 -1.57 -11.59 -7.18
N TYR A 185 -2.67 -11.69 -6.44
CA TYR A 185 -2.69 -11.48 -4.99
C TYR A 185 -3.43 -12.59 -4.27
N TRP A 186 -3.11 -12.74 -2.98
CA TRP A 186 -3.93 -13.46 -2.04
C TRP A 186 -4.73 -12.47 -1.20
N LEU A 187 -6.05 -12.65 -1.17
CA LEU A 187 -6.95 -11.96 -0.25
C LEU A 187 -7.19 -12.86 0.95
N ILE A 188 -7.00 -12.34 2.15
CA ILE A 188 -7.02 -13.08 3.41
C ILE A 188 -8.12 -12.49 4.29
N HIS A 189 -9.02 -13.36 4.74
CA HIS A 189 -10.12 -13.01 5.63
C HIS A 189 -10.28 -14.11 6.69
N ARG A 190 -10.64 -13.75 7.92
CA ARG A 190 -11.04 -14.68 8.96
C ARG A 190 -12.50 -14.43 9.30
N SER A 191 -13.33 -15.48 9.30
CA SER A 191 -14.67 -15.44 9.90
C SER A 191 -14.80 -16.58 10.91
N ASP A 192 -15.32 -16.27 12.09
CA ASP A 192 -15.34 -17.18 13.23
C ASP A 192 -13.95 -17.80 13.47
N LYS A 193 -13.87 -19.13 13.42
CA LYS A 193 -12.67 -19.93 13.65
C LYS A 193 -11.88 -20.24 12.38
N THR A 194 -12.30 -19.70 11.24
CA THR A 194 -11.82 -20.13 9.92
C THR A 194 -11.18 -18.98 9.17
N PHE A 195 -9.94 -19.21 8.71
CA PHE A 195 -9.31 -18.37 7.71
C PHE A 195 -9.74 -18.81 6.30
N TYR A 196 -9.97 -17.84 5.43
CA TYR A 196 -10.33 -17.98 4.04
C TYR A 196 -9.29 -17.22 3.20
N ILE A 197 -8.75 -17.90 2.19
CA ILE A 197 -7.81 -17.33 1.25
C ILE A 197 -8.44 -17.37 -0.13
N TYR A 198 -8.48 -16.23 -0.82
CA TYR A 198 -8.99 -16.12 -2.19
C TYR A 198 -7.87 -15.70 -3.12
N ALA A 199 -7.83 -16.29 -4.31
CA ALA A 199 -6.98 -15.81 -5.39
C ALA A 199 -7.61 -14.56 -6.03
N VAL A 200 -6.83 -13.49 -6.12
CA VAL A 200 -7.20 -12.26 -6.84
C VAL A 200 -6.41 -12.22 -8.14
N THR A 201 -7.12 -12.32 -9.27
CA THR A 201 -6.52 -12.44 -10.60
C THR A 201 -7.05 -11.38 -11.54
N SER A 202 -6.50 -11.29 -12.75
CA SER A 202 -6.98 -10.35 -13.78
C SER A 202 -8.45 -10.59 -14.20
N THR A 203 -8.96 -11.80 -13.99
CA THR A 203 -10.34 -12.18 -14.32
C THR A 203 -11.32 -11.98 -13.18
N GLY A 204 -10.86 -11.66 -11.97
CA GLY A 204 -11.71 -11.45 -10.80
C GLY A 204 -11.28 -12.28 -9.58
N ILE A 205 -12.21 -12.34 -8.62
CA ILE A 205 -12.09 -13.08 -7.36
C ILE A 205 -13.25 -14.09 -7.32
N ASN A 206 -12.94 -15.38 -7.16
CA ASN A 206 -13.94 -16.44 -7.16
C ASN A 206 -14.70 -16.49 -5.81
N THR A 207 -15.94 -16.98 -5.82
CA THR A 207 -16.71 -17.24 -4.59
C THR A 207 -16.21 -18.44 -3.81
N THR A 208 -15.49 -19.35 -4.46
CA THR A 208 -14.81 -20.48 -3.82
C THR A 208 -13.44 -20.02 -3.33
N PRO A 209 -13.13 -20.12 -2.02
CA PRO A 209 -11.80 -19.82 -1.52
C PRO A 209 -10.78 -20.81 -2.10
N HIS A 210 -9.58 -20.30 -2.41
CA HIS A 210 -8.42 -21.09 -2.79
C HIS A 210 -7.98 -22.03 -1.66
N PHE A 211 -8.02 -21.53 -0.42
CA PHE A 211 -7.65 -22.30 0.76
C PHE A 211 -8.49 -21.90 1.96
N THR A 212 -8.77 -22.85 2.85
CA THR A 212 -9.40 -22.57 4.15
C THR A 212 -8.70 -23.37 5.24
N LEU A 213 -8.61 -22.78 6.43
CA LEU A 213 -8.10 -23.48 7.61
C LEU A 213 -8.85 -23.01 8.85
N ALA A 214 -9.49 -23.97 9.52
CA ALA A 214 -10.16 -23.74 10.79
C ALA A 214 -9.28 -24.16 11.97
N SER A 215 -9.44 -23.50 13.12
CA SER A 215 -8.78 -23.90 14.37
C SER A 215 -9.73 -23.84 15.55
N ALA A 216 -9.84 -24.94 16.29
CA ALA A 216 -10.68 -25.01 17.48
C ALA A 216 -10.21 -24.06 18.61
N ASN A 217 -8.92 -23.70 18.62
CA ASN A 217 -8.27 -22.84 19.60
C ASN A 217 -8.69 -21.36 19.50
N ILE A 218 -9.34 -20.98 18.38
CA ILE A 218 -9.93 -19.66 18.22
C ILE A 218 -11.28 -19.65 18.95
N PHE A 219 -11.46 -18.72 19.88
CA PHE A 219 -12.72 -18.49 20.55
C PHE A 219 -13.72 -17.82 19.61
N LEU A 220 -14.97 -18.24 19.69
CA LEU A 220 -16.06 -17.50 19.06
C LEU A 220 -16.31 -16.24 19.90
N GLY A 221 -16.35 -15.08 19.27
CA GLY A 221 -16.68 -13.85 19.97
C GLY A 221 -16.37 -12.62 19.16
N GLY A 222 -17.42 -11.88 18.77
CA GLY A 222 -17.31 -10.56 18.14
C GLY A 222 -16.70 -10.58 16.73
N PRO A 223 -17.31 -9.90 15.75
CA PRO A 223 -16.74 -9.77 14.40
C PRO A 223 -15.47 -8.91 14.37
N GLN A 224 -15.23 -8.12 15.42
CA GLN A 224 -14.20 -7.09 15.43
C GLN A 224 -12.80 -7.67 15.54
N GLY A 225 -11.87 -7.00 14.90
CA GLY A 225 -10.45 -7.27 15.01
C GLY A 225 -9.77 -7.47 13.66
N GLU A 226 -8.64 -6.80 13.44
CA GLU A 226 -7.91 -6.82 12.16
C GLU A 226 -7.24 -8.16 11.80
N VAL A 227 -6.96 -8.33 10.50
CA VAL A 227 -5.97 -9.29 9.98
C VAL A 227 -4.74 -8.50 9.49
N ILE A 228 -3.58 -8.87 10.03
CA ILE A 228 -2.31 -8.15 9.92
C ILE A 228 -1.27 -9.10 9.34
N ILE A 229 -0.48 -8.60 8.39
CA ILE A 229 0.56 -9.38 7.70
C ILE A 229 1.92 -8.71 7.94
N SER A 230 2.96 -9.52 8.11
CA SER A 230 4.34 -9.03 8.12
C SER A 230 4.80 -8.51 6.75
N SER A 231 5.80 -7.63 6.74
CA SER A 231 6.35 -7.03 5.52
C SER A 231 6.99 -8.04 4.55
N ASP A 232 7.34 -9.24 5.03
CA ASP A 232 7.84 -10.35 4.21
C ASP A 232 6.74 -11.31 3.73
N TYR A 233 5.49 -11.04 4.09
CA TYR A 233 4.30 -11.86 3.79
C TYR A 233 4.40 -13.30 4.26
N LYS A 234 5.11 -13.58 5.36
CA LYS A 234 5.23 -14.95 5.88
C LYS A 234 4.48 -15.18 7.18
N LYS A 235 4.01 -14.11 7.82
CA LYS A 235 3.39 -14.16 9.14
C LYS A 235 2.03 -13.51 9.08
N ILE A 236 1.03 -14.20 9.61
CA ILE A 236 -0.32 -13.67 9.81
C ILE A 236 -0.53 -13.50 11.31
N VAL A 237 -1.06 -12.34 11.67
CA VAL A 237 -1.69 -12.12 12.97
C VAL A 237 -3.14 -11.71 12.72
N SER A 238 -4.08 -12.29 13.44
CA SER A 238 -5.44 -11.79 13.52
C SER A 238 -5.79 -11.55 14.97
N VAL A 239 -6.48 -10.46 15.24
CA VAL A 239 -6.97 -10.16 16.59
C VAL A 239 -8.46 -10.49 16.69
N ASN A 240 -8.88 -10.84 17.90
CA ASN A 240 -10.22 -11.30 18.20
C ASN A 240 -10.73 -10.54 19.42
N TRP A 241 -11.58 -9.54 19.19
CA TRP A 241 -12.08 -8.67 20.25
C TRP A 241 -12.81 -9.44 21.34
N GLY A 242 -13.83 -10.23 20.97
CA GLY A 242 -14.67 -10.93 21.94
C GLY A 242 -13.94 -12.08 22.64
N GLY A 243 -13.01 -12.74 21.95
CA GLY A 243 -12.16 -13.77 22.53
C GLY A 243 -10.96 -13.24 23.33
N LYS A 244 -10.65 -11.94 23.24
CA LYS A 244 -9.39 -11.34 23.74
C LYS A 244 -8.15 -12.12 23.27
N GLN A 245 -8.09 -12.48 21.98
CA GLN A 245 -6.99 -13.32 21.47
C GLN A 245 -6.16 -12.61 20.42
N VAL A 246 -4.85 -12.84 20.49
CA VAL A 246 -3.94 -12.69 19.36
C VAL A 246 -3.77 -14.06 18.72
N ILE A 247 -4.25 -14.21 17.50
CA ILE A 247 -4.18 -15.43 16.69
C ILE A 247 -2.98 -15.25 15.75
N SER A 248 -2.05 -16.21 15.73
CA SER A 248 -0.87 -16.17 14.88
C SER A 248 -0.78 -17.40 14.00
N ALA A 249 -0.29 -17.25 12.76
CA ALA A 249 -0.08 -18.35 11.85
C ALA A 249 1.05 -18.06 10.86
N ASP A 250 1.64 -19.12 10.32
CA ASP A 250 2.60 -19.02 9.21
C ASP A 250 1.84 -18.99 7.89
N PHE A 251 2.33 -18.20 6.94
CA PHE A 251 1.76 -18.06 5.61
C PHE A 251 2.82 -18.29 4.52
N ASN A 252 2.44 -19.02 3.49
CA ASN A 252 3.29 -19.22 2.32
C ASN A 252 2.77 -18.38 1.15
N PRO A 253 3.43 -17.26 0.79
CA PRO A 253 2.96 -16.39 -0.29
C PRO A 253 3.07 -17.02 -1.68
N ALA A 254 3.83 -18.10 -1.85
CA ALA A 254 3.90 -18.83 -3.12
C ALA A 254 2.70 -19.74 -3.34
N THR A 255 2.10 -20.30 -2.28
CA THR A 255 1.01 -21.27 -2.39
C THR A 255 -0.32 -20.76 -1.86
N GLY A 256 -0.33 -19.66 -1.10
CA GLY A 256 -1.53 -19.15 -0.43
C GLY A 256 -1.96 -19.98 0.78
N VAL A 257 -1.10 -20.87 1.29
CA VAL A 257 -1.42 -21.78 2.39
C VAL A 257 -1.09 -21.14 3.74
N ILE A 258 -2.04 -21.24 4.68
CA ILE A 258 -1.83 -20.93 6.10
C ILE A 258 -1.54 -22.24 6.85
N SER A 259 -0.64 -22.18 7.84
CA SER A 259 -0.32 -23.32 8.71
C SER A 259 0.00 -22.89 10.14
N ASP A 260 0.01 -23.87 11.06
CA ASP A 260 0.42 -23.70 12.47
C ASP A 260 -0.30 -22.53 13.19
N ILE A 261 -1.64 -22.56 13.19
CA ILE A 261 -2.44 -21.58 13.95
C ILE A 261 -2.21 -21.76 15.45
N ARG A 262 -1.74 -20.71 16.12
CA ARG A 262 -1.63 -20.62 17.58
C ARG A 262 -2.39 -19.41 18.09
N THR A 263 -2.79 -19.44 19.35
CA THR A 263 -3.48 -18.34 20.00
C THR A 263 -2.77 -17.97 21.29
N LEU A 264 -2.75 -16.68 21.60
CA LEU A 264 -2.31 -16.13 22.87
C LEU A 264 -3.43 -15.24 23.41
N GLU A 265 -3.77 -15.40 24.68
CA GLU A 265 -4.74 -14.55 25.34
C GLU A 265 -4.12 -13.18 25.68
N CYS A 266 -4.87 -12.12 25.42
CA CYS A 266 -4.58 -10.76 25.82
C CYS A 266 -5.42 -10.41 27.06
N PRO A 267 -4.88 -9.67 28.04
CA PRO A 267 -5.66 -9.27 29.21
C PRO A 267 -6.92 -8.43 28.87
N TYR A 268 -6.93 -7.77 27.71
CA TYR A 268 -8.01 -6.90 27.23
C TYR A 268 -8.41 -7.26 25.80
N GLN A 269 -9.58 -6.78 25.38
CA GLN A 269 -10.10 -6.94 24.02
C GLN A 269 -9.09 -6.42 23.01
N THR A 270 -8.75 -7.23 22.02
CA THR A 270 -7.78 -6.86 20.99
C THR A 270 -8.50 -6.30 19.77
N TYR A 271 -8.02 -5.18 19.22
CA TYR A 271 -8.72 -4.46 18.16
C TYR A 271 -7.94 -4.39 16.85
N GLY A 272 -6.70 -3.89 16.90
CA GLY A 272 -5.87 -3.74 15.70
C GLY A 272 -4.39 -3.84 16.04
N GLY A 273 -3.53 -3.73 15.03
CA GLY A 273 -2.11 -3.87 15.25
C GLY A 273 -1.25 -3.77 14.01
N THR A 274 0.06 -3.90 14.22
CA THR A 274 1.04 -3.79 13.13
C THR A 274 2.35 -4.45 13.52
N PHE A 275 3.03 -5.04 12.54
CA PHE A 275 4.41 -5.49 12.74
C PHE A 275 5.36 -4.28 12.78
N SER A 276 6.48 -4.42 13.49
CA SER A 276 7.61 -3.51 13.32
C SER A 276 8.10 -3.54 11.86
N PRO A 277 8.72 -2.46 11.36
CA PRO A 277 9.27 -2.40 10.01
C PRO A 277 10.18 -3.59 9.65
N ASN A 278 11.00 -4.06 10.59
CA ASN A 278 11.85 -5.23 10.42
C ASN A 278 11.14 -6.60 10.59
N GLY A 279 9.85 -6.62 10.94
CA GLY A 279 9.04 -7.82 11.12
C GLY A 279 9.37 -8.67 12.36
N LYS A 280 10.21 -8.16 13.28
CA LYS A 280 10.62 -8.84 14.52
C LYS A 280 9.58 -8.75 15.63
N TYR A 281 8.96 -7.58 15.78
CA TYR A 281 7.96 -7.30 16.81
C TYR A 281 6.56 -7.19 16.20
N ILE A 282 5.56 -7.53 17.00
CA ILE A 282 4.14 -7.27 16.73
C ILE A 282 3.61 -6.35 17.83
N TYR A 283 2.85 -5.34 17.43
CA TYR A 283 2.20 -4.38 18.31
C TYR A 283 0.69 -4.51 18.21
N ILE A 284 0.01 -4.55 19.36
CA ILE A 284 -1.44 -4.76 19.46
C ILE A 284 -2.08 -3.64 20.25
N GLY A 285 -3.05 -2.96 19.63
CA GLY A 285 -3.94 -1.99 20.27
C GLY A 285 -5.23 -2.65 20.76
N THR A 286 -5.75 -2.21 21.90
CA THR A 286 -6.92 -2.82 22.56
C THR A 286 -8.21 -2.00 22.45
N GLY A 287 -8.34 -1.15 21.44
CA GLY A 287 -9.51 -0.29 21.26
C GLY A 287 -9.66 0.75 22.38
N PHE A 288 -10.90 1.11 22.71
CA PHE A 288 -11.20 2.18 23.66
C PHE A 288 -11.52 1.70 25.08
N GLU A 289 -11.88 0.43 25.25
CA GLU A 289 -12.20 -0.10 26.57
C GLU A 289 -10.99 -0.09 27.50
N ASN A 290 -11.23 0.15 28.79
CA ASN A 290 -10.18 0.20 29.82
C ASN A 290 -9.02 1.16 29.50
N GLY A 291 -9.36 2.27 28.82
CA GLY A 291 -8.47 3.35 28.46
C GLY A 291 -7.62 3.10 27.21
N GLY A 292 -7.83 1.99 26.51
CA GLY A 292 -7.00 1.55 25.39
C GLY A 292 -5.55 1.27 25.79
N ARG A 293 -4.94 0.24 25.21
CA ARG A 293 -3.61 -0.21 25.60
C ARG A 293 -2.82 -0.64 24.39
N LEU A 294 -1.52 -0.39 24.47
CA LEU A 294 -0.54 -0.88 23.53
C LEU A 294 0.26 -2.00 24.20
N TYR A 295 0.28 -3.14 23.53
CA TYR A 295 1.10 -4.28 23.88
C TYR A 295 2.08 -4.58 22.74
N SER A 296 3.22 -5.17 23.08
CA SER A 296 4.13 -5.73 22.09
C SER A 296 4.60 -7.12 22.46
N ASN A 297 5.10 -7.84 21.46
CA ASN A 297 5.89 -9.05 21.66
C ASN A 297 6.82 -9.28 20.48
N THR A 298 7.85 -10.12 20.63
CA THR A 298 8.55 -10.66 19.47
C THR A 298 7.70 -11.76 18.84
N TRP A 299 7.92 -12.03 17.55
CA TRP A 299 7.25 -13.15 16.87
C TRP A 299 7.45 -14.47 17.62
N ASP A 300 8.69 -14.81 17.95
CA ASP A 300 9.00 -16.10 18.58
C ASP A 300 8.35 -16.23 19.98
N ASN A 301 8.36 -15.15 20.77
CA ASN A 301 7.72 -15.14 22.09
C ASN A 301 6.20 -15.22 22.00
N LEU A 302 5.57 -14.51 21.05
CA LEU A 302 4.14 -14.63 20.78
C LEU A 302 3.80 -16.10 20.46
N ARG A 303 4.60 -16.73 19.60
CA ARG A 303 4.41 -18.10 19.14
C ARG A 303 4.69 -19.14 20.23
N SER A 304 5.55 -18.85 21.20
CA SER A 304 5.85 -19.73 22.33
C SER A 304 4.87 -19.57 23.50
N GLY A 305 3.88 -18.67 23.40
CA GLY A 305 2.90 -18.41 24.45
C GLY A 305 3.39 -17.49 25.57
N ALA A 306 4.48 -16.75 25.36
CA ALA A 306 4.95 -15.79 26.34
C ALA A 306 3.99 -14.59 26.43
N THR A 307 3.79 -14.08 27.64
CA THR A 307 2.88 -12.95 27.91
C THR A 307 3.25 -11.71 27.09
N LEU A 308 2.22 -10.99 26.63
CA LEU A 308 2.38 -9.71 25.95
C LEU A 308 2.99 -8.66 26.89
N ILE A 309 3.92 -7.85 26.36
CA ILE A 309 4.58 -6.77 27.10
C ILE A 309 3.71 -5.52 27.00
N TYR A 310 3.24 -4.99 28.13
CA TYR A 310 2.54 -3.71 28.18
C TYR A 310 3.52 -2.57 27.91
N LEU A 311 3.15 -1.65 27.02
CA LEU A 311 3.95 -0.47 26.68
C LEU A 311 3.31 0.83 27.17
N ALA A 312 2.02 1.02 26.91
CA ALA A 312 1.35 2.27 27.19
C ALA A 312 -0.17 2.13 27.23
N SER A 313 -0.85 3.10 27.85
CA SER A 313 -2.29 3.31 27.73
C SER A 313 -2.61 4.35 26.66
N GLY A 314 -3.89 4.47 26.30
CA GLY A 314 -4.40 5.46 25.37
C GLY A 314 -4.28 5.06 23.91
N PHE A 315 -4.00 3.81 23.56
CA PHE A 315 -3.91 3.36 22.16
C PHE A 315 -5.15 2.56 21.75
N ALA A 316 -5.96 3.14 20.87
CA ALA A 316 -7.08 2.42 20.26
C ALA A 316 -6.59 1.47 19.16
N ASN A 317 -5.80 2.01 18.23
CA ASN A 317 -5.22 1.28 17.12
C ASN A 317 -3.84 1.87 16.77
N ILE A 318 -3.05 1.13 16.01
CA ILE A 318 -1.68 1.50 15.65
C ILE A 318 -1.30 0.95 14.28
N ARG A 319 -0.59 1.76 13.48
CA ARG A 319 -0.14 1.38 12.14
C ARG A 319 1.28 1.85 11.88
N ALA A 320 2.07 1.01 11.21
CA ALA A 320 3.37 1.40 10.69
C ALA A 320 3.21 2.40 9.54
N ALA A 321 4.07 3.41 9.49
CA ALA A 321 4.15 4.35 8.40
C ALA A 321 5.45 4.20 7.59
N MET A 322 5.52 4.91 6.46
CA MET A 322 6.65 4.84 5.51
C MET A 322 7.99 5.34 6.08
N ASP A 323 7.97 6.03 7.21
CA ASP A 323 9.13 6.54 7.93
C ASP A 323 9.68 5.57 9.00
N LYS A 324 9.16 4.33 9.03
CA LYS A 324 9.52 3.27 9.98
C LYS A 324 9.12 3.55 11.44
N ARG A 325 8.30 4.56 11.70
CA ARG A 325 7.65 4.78 13.00
C ARG A 325 6.25 4.17 13.01
N LEU A 326 5.69 3.99 14.19
CA LEU A 326 4.29 3.55 14.33
C LEU A 326 3.45 4.69 14.87
N TYR A 327 2.31 4.93 14.24
CA TYR A 327 1.38 5.99 14.58
C TYR A 327 0.09 5.38 15.12
N GLY A 328 -0.35 5.87 16.27
CA GLY A 328 -1.58 5.45 16.93
C GLY A 328 -2.52 6.63 17.18
N ILE A 329 -3.81 6.39 16.95
CA ILE A 329 -4.86 7.32 17.39
C ILE A 329 -5.09 7.07 18.88
N GLN A 330 -5.12 8.16 19.64
CA GLN A 330 -5.37 8.05 21.06
C GLN A 330 -6.86 8.05 21.40
N CYS A 331 -7.24 7.23 22.38
CA CYS A 331 -8.56 7.27 23.01
C CYS A 331 -8.47 7.85 24.43
N SER A 332 -9.62 8.19 25.00
CA SER A 332 -9.73 8.58 26.41
C SER A 332 -9.20 7.48 27.32
N ILE A 333 -8.30 7.83 28.25
CA ILE A 333 -7.78 6.91 29.28
C ILE A 333 -8.65 6.89 30.55
N VAL A 334 -9.63 7.81 30.65
CA VAL A 334 -10.44 8.04 31.86
C VAL A 334 -11.84 7.43 31.78
N THR A 335 -12.31 7.07 30.58
CA THR A 335 -13.64 6.51 30.35
C THR A 335 -13.55 5.21 29.56
N SER A 336 -14.48 4.28 29.80
CA SER A 336 -14.71 3.13 28.91
C SER A 336 -15.56 3.48 27.68
N ALA A 337 -15.96 4.75 27.54
CA ALA A 337 -16.65 5.26 26.36
C ALA A 337 -15.62 5.66 25.29
N GLU A 338 -15.95 5.35 24.04
CA GLU A 338 -15.22 5.87 22.90
C GLU A 338 -15.46 7.38 22.79
N ILE A 339 -14.39 8.15 22.96
CA ILE A 339 -14.38 9.59 22.78
C ILE A 339 -13.39 9.89 21.66
N PRO A 340 -13.85 10.32 20.48
CA PRO A 340 -12.96 10.74 19.40
C PRO A 340 -12.03 11.86 19.86
N THR A 341 -10.74 11.77 19.53
CA THR A 341 -9.74 12.75 19.97
C THR A 341 -8.96 13.32 18.79
N LYS A 342 -8.24 14.42 19.01
CA LYS A 342 -7.27 14.96 18.05
C LYS A 342 -5.83 14.51 18.36
N ASN A 343 -5.68 13.59 19.30
CA ASN A 343 -4.40 13.26 19.91
C ASN A 343 -3.73 12.12 19.13
N LEU A 344 -2.45 12.32 18.83
CA LEU A 344 -1.61 11.35 18.13
C LEU A 344 -0.57 10.79 19.09
N ALA A 345 -0.26 9.50 19.01
CA ALA A 345 0.87 8.90 19.70
C ALA A 345 1.79 8.20 18.69
N VAL A 346 3.09 8.25 18.93
CA VAL A 346 4.10 7.72 18.01
C VAL A 346 5.09 6.85 18.77
N VAL A 347 5.23 5.60 18.33
CA VAL A 347 6.32 4.71 18.75
C VAL A 347 7.52 5.01 17.86
N MET A 348 8.58 5.53 18.47
CA MET A 348 9.75 6.05 17.76
C MET A 348 10.76 4.97 17.39
N ASN A 349 10.84 3.88 18.17
CA ASN A 349 11.82 2.80 18.01
C ASN A 349 11.16 1.41 17.90
N PRO A 350 10.25 1.18 16.93
CA PRO A 350 9.52 -0.08 16.85
C PRO A 350 10.40 -1.30 16.54
N ASP A 351 11.54 -1.11 15.89
CA ASP A 351 12.49 -2.19 15.64
C ASP A 351 13.29 -2.60 16.88
N ASP A 352 13.21 -1.80 17.97
CA ASP A 352 13.86 -2.01 19.27
C ASP A 352 12.84 -2.24 20.41
N GLY A 353 11.66 -2.77 20.07
CA GLY A 353 10.64 -3.14 21.06
C GLY A 353 9.71 -2.01 21.49
N GLY A 354 9.90 -0.78 20.98
CA GLY A 354 8.93 0.31 21.09
C GLY A 354 8.85 0.99 22.46
N SER A 355 9.96 1.01 23.19
CA SER A 355 10.06 1.65 24.52
C SER A 355 10.02 3.18 24.50
N ILE A 356 10.24 3.81 23.34
CA ILE A 356 10.23 5.26 23.17
C ILE A 356 8.92 5.66 22.50
N ILE A 357 7.99 6.18 23.29
CA ILE A 357 6.69 6.66 22.84
C ILE A 357 6.60 8.17 23.05
N LYS A 358 6.09 8.89 22.04
CA LYS A 358 5.86 10.33 22.08
C LYS A 358 4.39 10.63 21.85
N TYR A 359 3.87 11.58 22.61
CA TYR A 359 2.47 11.98 22.58
C TYR A 359 2.34 13.39 22.06
N PHE A 360 1.39 13.62 21.16
CA PHE A 360 1.12 14.91 20.54
C PHE A 360 -0.36 15.26 20.73
N PRO A 361 -0.69 15.99 21.82
CA PRO A 361 -2.04 16.50 22.04
C PRO A 361 -2.45 17.46 20.94
N ASP A 362 -3.72 17.41 20.51
CA ASP A 362 -4.29 18.29 19.48
C ASP A 362 -3.48 18.36 18.17
N TYR A 363 -2.80 17.26 17.80
CA TYR A 363 -2.00 17.19 16.58
C TYR A 363 -2.87 17.16 15.31
N LEU A 364 -3.97 16.41 15.34
CA LEU A 364 -4.86 16.26 14.21
C LEU A 364 -5.74 17.49 14.03
N LYS A 365 -6.03 17.88 12.78
CA LYS A 365 -6.94 19.01 12.49
C LYS A 365 -8.38 18.71 12.96
N ASN A 366 -8.84 17.49 12.71
CA ASN A 366 -10.13 16.97 13.14
C ASN A 366 -9.98 15.68 13.97
N THR A 367 -11.07 15.23 14.59
CA THR A 367 -11.04 14.08 15.50
C THR A 367 -10.98 12.76 14.75
N ALA A 368 -10.43 11.76 15.41
CA ALA A 368 -10.45 10.38 14.98
C ALA A 368 -10.83 9.47 16.16
N ALA A 369 -11.48 8.34 15.84
CA ALA A 369 -11.90 7.34 16.80
C ALA A 369 -10.95 6.12 16.76
N LEU A 370 -11.37 5.01 16.15
CA LEU A 370 -10.66 3.73 16.27
C LEU A 370 -9.83 3.36 15.04
N GLY A 371 -10.28 3.74 13.84
CA GLY A 371 -9.71 3.20 12.61
C GLY A 371 -8.52 3.99 12.06
N LEU A 372 -7.50 3.25 11.64
CA LEU A 372 -6.44 3.72 10.75
C LEU A 372 -6.57 2.99 9.41
N PRO A 373 -6.11 3.60 8.30
CA PRO A 373 -6.30 3.02 6.97
C PRO A 373 -5.76 1.60 6.86
N THR A 374 -6.54 0.74 6.20
CA THR A 374 -6.11 -0.56 5.70
C THR A 374 -5.37 -0.36 4.38
N PHE A 375 -4.17 -0.92 4.30
CA PHE A 375 -3.37 -0.93 3.08
C PHE A 375 -3.20 -2.37 2.62
N ALA A 376 -3.39 -2.62 1.33
CA ALA A 376 -2.87 -3.88 0.80
C ALA A 376 -1.36 -3.79 0.71
N THR A 377 -0.72 -4.90 1.06
CA THR A 377 0.72 -4.96 1.18
C THR A 377 1.30 -5.37 -0.17
N GLY A 378 2.39 -4.75 -0.61
CA GLY A 378 3.19 -5.40 -1.63
C GLY A 378 2.83 -5.19 -3.11
N PHE A 379 2.68 -3.99 -3.65
CA PHE A 379 2.39 -3.86 -5.08
C PHE A 379 3.64 -3.81 -5.96
N ILE A 380 3.50 -4.35 -7.18
CA ILE A 380 4.39 -4.05 -8.30
C ILE A 380 3.50 -3.67 -9.47
N ARG A 381 3.52 -2.39 -9.82
CA ARG A 381 2.88 -1.83 -10.99
C ARG A 381 3.93 -1.23 -11.90
N ILE A 382 4.01 -1.75 -13.13
CA ILE A 382 4.93 -1.22 -14.14
C ILE A 382 4.15 -0.37 -15.14
N ILE A 383 4.27 0.96 -15.08
CA ILE A 383 3.54 1.88 -15.97
C ILE A 383 4.45 2.29 -17.14
N PRO A 384 4.17 1.86 -18.39
CA PRO A 384 4.78 2.42 -19.58
C PRO A 384 4.28 3.85 -19.85
N LYS A 385 5.17 4.76 -20.21
CA LYS A 385 4.79 6.10 -20.70
C LYS A 385 4.94 6.17 -22.22
N GLU A 386 3.81 6.17 -22.93
CA GLU A 386 3.77 6.29 -24.39
C GLU A 386 3.80 7.76 -24.86
N GLN A 387 4.27 7.97 -26.10
CA GLN A 387 4.25 9.24 -26.82
C GLN A 387 3.71 8.98 -28.25
N PRO A 388 2.94 9.90 -28.85
CA PRO A 388 2.04 9.59 -29.98
C PRO A 388 2.72 9.10 -31.28
N PHE A 389 3.94 9.58 -31.58
CA PHE A 389 4.81 9.04 -32.64
C PHE A 389 6.24 9.58 -32.48
N ALA A 390 7.23 8.97 -33.14
CA ALA A 390 8.64 9.39 -33.17
C ALA A 390 9.23 9.37 -34.59
N CYS A 391 10.30 10.15 -34.80
CA CYS A 391 11.01 10.19 -36.08
C CYS A 391 12.05 9.07 -36.16
N ALA A 392 12.17 8.41 -37.31
CA ALA A 392 13.29 7.52 -37.62
C ALA A 392 14.65 8.25 -37.45
N ALA A 393 15.69 7.48 -37.12
CA ALA A 393 17.07 7.90 -36.80
C ALA A 393 17.22 8.90 -35.64
N ASN A 394 16.15 9.21 -34.89
CA ASN A 394 16.21 10.07 -33.72
C ASN A 394 16.23 9.26 -32.42
N ARG A 395 17.10 9.68 -31.49
CA ARG A 395 17.17 9.09 -30.14
C ARG A 395 15.93 9.46 -29.34
N ARG A 396 15.31 8.48 -28.70
CA ARG A 396 14.14 8.61 -27.83
C ARG A 396 14.33 7.90 -26.52
N THR A 397 13.78 8.49 -25.46
CA THR A 397 13.77 7.89 -24.13
C THR A 397 12.46 7.15 -23.93
N TYR A 398 12.54 5.85 -23.72
CA TYR A 398 11.43 5.01 -23.27
C TYR A 398 11.57 4.80 -21.76
N SER A 399 10.48 4.92 -21.02
CA SER A 399 10.51 4.77 -19.56
C SER A 399 9.39 3.89 -19.04
N VAL A 400 9.73 3.12 -18.03
CA VAL A 400 8.80 2.40 -17.18
C VAL A 400 8.95 2.86 -15.74
N GLU A 401 7.86 2.81 -15.02
CA GLU A 401 7.85 3.10 -13.58
C GLU A 401 7.56 1.79 -12.86
N VAL A 402 8.52 1.25 -12.11
CA VAL A 402 8.39 0.03 -11.31
C VAL A 402 7.96 0.44 -9.90
N ASP A 403 6.78 0.01 -9.50
CA ASP A 403 6.32 0.07 -8.12
C ASP A 403 6.98 -1.07 -7.31
N LEU A 404 7.56 -0.68 -6.18
CA LEU A 404 8.48 -1.49 -5.38
C LEU A 404 7.86 -1.84 -4.01
N SER A 405 6.58 -1.51 -3.80
CA SER A 405 5.91 -1.75 -2.52
C SER A 405 5.83 -3.24 -2.17
N GLY A 406 6.06 -4.10 -3.17
CA GLY A 406 6.02 -5.57 -3.30
C GLY A 406 6.87 -6.49 -2.46
N GLY A 407 8.03 -6.12 -1.92
CA GLY A 407 9.00 -7.12 -1.43
C GLY A 407 9.54 -8.11 -2.51
N ASN A 408 8.88 -8.22 -3.67
CA ASN A 408 9.29 -8.95 -4.88
C ASN A 408 9.93 -8.01 -5.92
N ILE A 409 10.79 -7.10 -5.46
CA ILE A 409 11.49 -6.15 -6.33
C ILE A 409 12.26 -6.93 -7.40
N PRO A 410 12.03 -6.69 -8.71
CA PRO A 410 12.87 -7.31 -9.74
C PRO A 410 14.32 -6.87 -9.52
N SER A 411 15.28 -7.75 -9.79
CA SER A 411 16.72 -7.45 -9.76
C SER A 411 17.17 -6.71 -11.02
N ARG A 412 16.51 -6.96 -12.15
CA ARG A 412 16.78 -6.28 -13.43
C ARG A 412 15.54 -6.20 -14.32
N LEU A 413 15.58 -5.26 -15.25
CA LEU A 413 14.71 -5.15 -16.42
C LEU A 413 15.51 -5.48 -17.67
N GLU A 414 14.94 -6.31 -18.53
CA GLU A 414 15.46 -6.64 -19.84
C GLU A 414 14.63 -5.94 -20.91
N TRP A 415 15.26 -5.08 -21.71
CA TRP A 415 14.60 -4.27 -22.73
C TRP A 415 14.86 -4.84 -24.12
N ASN A 416 13.80 -5.20 -24.82
CA ASN A 416 13.81 -5.57 -26.24
C ASN A 416 12.98 -4.53 -27.02
N PHE A 417 13.59 -3.81 -27.95
CA PHE A 417 12.93 -2.73 -28.68
C PHE A 417 12.10 -3.18 -29.90
N GLY A 418 12.14 -4.48 -30.23
CA GLY A 418 11.31 -5.07 -31.28
C GLY A 418 11.81 -4.83 -32.72
N ASP A 419 12.99 -4.24 -32.90
CA ASP A 419 13.61 -3.94 -34.21
C ASP A 419 14.86 -4.78 -34.52
N GLY A 420 15.09 -5.85 -33.75
CA GLY A 420 16.26 -6.71 -33.89
C GLY A 420 17.55 -6.16 -33.28
N THR A 421 17.50 -5.00 -32.62
CA THR A 421 18.66 -4.51 -31.85
C THR A 421 18.95 -5.38 -30.61
N PRO A 422 20.20 -5.38 -30.11
CA PRO A 422 20.56 -6.16 -28.94
C PRO A 422 19.73 -5.80 -27.71
N VAL A 423 19.30 -6.84 -26.98
CA VAL A 423 18.57 -6.71 -25.74
C VAL A 423 19.43 -6.03 -24.67
N ILE A 424 18.85 -5.08 -23.93
CA ILE A 424 19.56 -4.29 -22.91
C ILE A 424 19.10 -4.66 -21.51
N ASN A 425 20.03 -5.10 -20.67
CA ASN A 425 19.76 -5.30 -19.24
C ASN A 425 19.95 -4.00 -18.44
N GLN A 426 19.08 -3.77 -17.47
CA GLN A 426 19.12 -2.64 -16.53
C GLN A 426 18.88 -3.15 -15.13
N ALA A 427 19.85 -3.00 -14.23
CA ALA A 427 19.66 -3.32 -12.83
C ALA A 427 18.56 -2.44 -12.22
N VAL A 428 17.79 -3.03 -11.32
CA VAL A 428 16.73 -2.35 -10.54
C VAL A 428 17.25 -2.15 -9.13
N SER A 429 17.13 -0.92 -8.62
CA SER A 429 17.44 -0.53 -7.26
C SER A 429 16.15 -0.33 -6.45
N SER A 430 16.17 -0.69 -5.18
CA SER A 430 15.09 -0.40 -4.23
C SER A 430 14.86 1.10 -3.98
N THR A 431 15.82 1.95 -4.37
CA THR A 431 15.77 3.42 -4.20
C THR A 431 15.31 4.17 -5.44
N GLN A 432 15.01 3.46 -6.54
CA GLN A 432 14.64 4.05 -7.82
C GLN A 432 13.38 3.39 -8.35
N SER A 433 12.35 4.18 -8.64
CA SER A 433 11.08 3.70 -9.19
C SER A 433 10.95 3.95 -10.69
N LYS A 434 11.70 4.89 -11.28
CA LYS A 434 11.64 5.19 -12.71
C LYS A 434 12.87 4.69 -13.45
N TYR A 435 12.65 3.85 -14.45
CA TYR A 435 13.70 3.27 -15.28
C TYR A 435 13.51 3.71 -16.72
N SER A 436 14.58 4.11 -17.38
CA SER A 436 14.53 4.51 -18.78
C SER A 436 15.71 4.04 -19.60
N LYS A 437 15.47 3.90 -20.90
CA LYS A 437 16.47 3.60 -21.92
C LYS A 437 16.29 4.49 -23.12
N VAL A 438 17.42 4.91 -23.67
CA VAL A 438 17.45 5.68 -24.92
C VAL A 438 17.65 4.73 -26.08
N HIS A 439 16.76 4.80 -27.08
CA HIS A 439 16.80 3.98 -28.28
C HIS A 439 16.48 4.79 -29.53
N SER A 440 16.95 4.36 -30.70
CA SER A 440 16.68 4.97 -32.00
C SER A 440 16.38 3.89 -33.02
N TYR A 441 15.29 4.05 -33.77
CA TYR A 441 14.88 3.15 -34.83
C TYR A 441 15.35 3.69 -36.19
N ASN A 442 15.96 2.86 -37.02
CA ASN A 442 16.45 3.29 -38.34
C ASN A 442 15.32 3.45 -39.37
N ASP A 443 14.31 2.59 -39.28
CA ASP A 443 13.20 2.55 -40.25
C ASP A 443 11.87 2.91 -39.60
N ALA A 444 10.99 3.52 -40.39
CA ALA A 444 9.60 3.74 -39.99
C ALA A 444 8.88 2.40 -39.81
N GLY A 445 8.01 2.32 -38.81
CA GLY A 445 7.30 1.10 -38.44
C GLY A 445 6.63 1.20 -37.08
N MET A 446 5.75 0.23 -36.83
CA MET A 446 5.18 0.00 -35.50
C MET A 446 6.00 -1.08 -34.81
N TYR A 447 6.70 -0.73 -33.73
CA TYR A 447 7.50 -1.68 -32.96
C TYR A 447 6.88 -1.92 -31.60
N THR A 448 6.93 -3.18 -31.15
CA THR A 448 6.52 -3.57 -29.80
C THR A 448 7.76 -3.66 -28.92
N ILE A 449 7.91 -2.69 -28.01
CA ILE A 449 8.95 -2.75 -26.99
C ILE A 449 8.47 -3.72 -25.92
N THR A 450 9.26 -4.75 -25.64
CA THR A 450 9.01 -5.76 -24.62
C THR A 450 10.01 -5.58 -23.49
N ILE A 451 9.51 -5.46 -22.27
CA ILE A 451 10.32 -5.23 -21.07
C ILE A 451 10.04 -6.38 -20.11
N THR A 452 11.02 -7.24 -19.91
CA THR A 452 10.90 -8.42 -19.06
C THR A 452 11.60 -8.17 -17.72
N PRO A 453 10.87 -8.05 -16.60
CA PRO A 453 11.49 -7.96 -15.29
C PRO A 453 12.00 -9.35 -14.85
N TYR A 454 13.11 -9.40 -14.12
CA TYR A 454 13.65 -10.64 -13.56
C TYR A 454 13.84 -10.50 -12.06
N LYS A 455 13.57 -11.56 -11.30
CA LYS A 455 13.84 -11.62 -9.86
C LYS A 455 15.33 -11.79 -9.55
N GLY A 456 15.71 -11.70 -8.27
CA GLY A 456 17.08 -11.94 -7.80
C GLY A 456 17.60 -13.36 -8.09
N ASP A 457 16.70 -14.34 -8.18
CA ASP A 457 17.00 -15.73 -8.51
C ASP A 457 17.07 -16.02 -10.03
N GLY A 458 16.83 -15.00 -10.87
CA GLY A 458 16.84 -15.15 -12.33
C GLY A 458 15.50 -15.58 -12.94
N THR A 459 14.44 -15.75 -12.16
CA THR A 459 13.09 -16.03 -12.68
C THR A 459 12.53 -14.82 -13.43
N ALA A 460 12.04 -15.03 -14.66
CA ALA A 460 11.35 -13.99 -15.43
C ALA A 460 9.94 -13.74 -14.88
N LEU A 461 9.58 -12.47 -14.75
CA LEU A 461 8.22 -11.99 -14.50
C LEU A 461 7.50 -11.72 -15.83
N PRO A 462 6.16 -11.64 -15.84
CA PRO A 462 5.41 -11.34 -17.06
C PRO A 462 5.94 -10.08 -17.76
N PRO A 463 6.19 -10.13 -19.08
CA PRO A 463 6.71 -9.00 -19.81
C PRO A 463 5.67 -7.88 -19.94
N ILE A 464 6.13 -6.64 -19.88
CA ILE A 464 5.33 -5.45 -20.19
C ILE A 464 5.63 -5.02 -21.62
N THR A 465 4.58 -4.68 -22.37
CA THR A 465 4.72 -4.17 -23.73
C THR A 465 4.29 -2.72 -23.84
N MET A 466 5.00 -1.94 -24.66
CA MET A 466 4.58 -0.60 -25.10
C MET A 466 4.79 -0.46 -26.60
N LEU A 467 3.95 0.34 -27.27
CA LEU A 467 4.06 0.54 -28.70
C LEU A 467 4.95 1.76 -29.02
N ALA A 468 5.84 1.59 -30.00
CA ALA A 468 6.63 2.67 -30.59
C ALA A 468 6.21 2.86 -32.05
N ASN A 469 5.45 3.93 -32.31
CA ASN A 469 5.10 4.37 -33.66
C ASN A 469 6.20 5.25 -34.25
N ILE A 470 6.98 4.71 -35.18
CA ILE A 470 8.09 5.40 -35.84
C ILE A 470 7.68 5.80 -37.24
N VAL A 471 7.84 7.07 -37.58
CA VAL A 471 7.53 7.64 -38.89
C VAL A 471 8.77 8.30 -39.48
N TYR A 472 8.84 8.38 -40.80
CA TYR A 472 9.81 9.24 -41.46
C TYR A 472 9.36 10.70 -41.31
N CYS A 473 10.07 11.45 -40.48
CA CYS A 473 9.80 12.88 -40.33
C CYS A 473 10.52 13.64 -41.44
N SER A 474 9.75 14.33 -42.28
CA SER A 474 10.29 15.37 -43.14
C SER A 474 10.32 16.69 -42.36
N LEU A 475 11.52 17.24 -42.15
CA LEU A 475 11.63 18.64 -41.77
C LEU A 475 11.29 19.46 -43.03
N LYS A 476 10.10 20.08 -43.07
CA LYS A 476 9.86 21.17 -44.01
C LYS A 476 10.67 22.38 -43.55
N SER A 477 11.94 22.48 -43.96
CA SER A 477 12.65 23.75 -43.87
C SER A 477 12.02 24.71 -44.88
N ASN A 478 11.66 25.91 -44.42
CA ASN A 478 11.25 26.97 -45.34
C ASN A 478 12.44 27.32 -46.25
N ASN A 479 12.22 27.56 -47.55
CA ASN A 479 13.31 27.81 -48.49
C ASN A 479 14.17 29.05 -48.13
N MET A 480 13.67 29.94 -47.26
CA MET A 480 14.39 31.14 -46.81
C MET A 480 15.49 30.90 -45.75
N THR A 481 15.55 29.75 -45.09
CA THR A 481 16.60 29.45 -44.06
C THR A 481 17.72 28.56 -44.58
N ARG A 482 17.77 28.28 -45.90
CA ARG A 482 18.74 27.37 -46.51
C ARG A 482 20.12 28.00 -46.75
N SER A 483 20.27 29.32 -46.62
CA SER A 483 21.56 30.02 -46.80
C SER A 483 22.55 29.78 -45.67
N ASP A 484 22.08 29.54 -44.45
CA ASP A 484 22.96 29.60 -43.26
C ASP A 484 23.50 28.23 -42.82
N LEU A 485 23.01 27.13 -43.42
CA LEU A 485 23.52 25.78 -43.18
C LEU A 485 24.56 25.33 -44.23
N HIS A 486 24.84 26.15 -45.25
CA HIS A 486 25.87 25.87 -46.25
C HIS A 486 27.26 26.45 -45.92
N ASN A 487 27.43 27.22 -44.84
CA ASN A 487 28.72 27.84 -44.48
C ASN A 487 29.55 27.13 -43.40
N SER A 488 29.13 25.99 -42.85
CA SER A 488 29.97 25.22 -41.89
C SER A 488 30.85 24.13 -42.56
N LYS A 489 30.91 24.09 -43.90
CA LYS A 489 31.78 23.15 -44.65
C LYS A 489 33.01 23.79 -45.30
N GLN A 490 33.40 25.00 -44.88
CA GLN A 490 34.66 25.65 -45.27
C GLN A 490 35.42 26.20 -44.05
N MET A 491 35.81 25.33 -43.10
CA MET A 491 36.92 25.61 -42.18
C MET A 491 37.61 24.29 -41.78
N MET A 492 38.21 23.61 -42.76
CA MET A 492 39.36 22.72 -42.56
C MET A 492 40.17 22.75 -43.86
N GLN A 493 41.05 23.74 -43.95
CA GLN A 493 42.35 23.59 -44.59
C GLN A 493 43.36 23.32 -43.49
#